data_AF-A0A925NI90-F1
#
_entry.id   AF-A0A925NI90-F1
#
_cell.length_a   1.000
_cell.length_b   1.000
_cell.length_c   1.000
_cell.angle_alpha   90.00
_cell.angle_beta   90.00
_cell.angle_gamma   90.00
#
_symmetry.space_group_name_H-M   'P 1'
#
loop_
_entity.id
_entity.type
_entity.pdbx_description
1 polymer ?
#
loop_
_entity_poly.entity_id
_entity_poly.type
_entity_poly.pdbx_seq_one_letter_code
_entity_poly.pdbx_strand_id
1 'polypeptide(L)'
;MDTRLSISNRIFSISFSEFVAMLQEFNELVERSFGTPCSLEIRAMDQMKMFSTRMFHDDTMDFIDECNRKAVFFKTADLSAFPNSVFDAAIYIEAIIAPKDRQLSHPYAFAHAEFKGARPSQGTFYLQPQD
;
A
#
# COMPACT_ATOMS: atom_id res chain seq x y z
N MET A 1 -3.29 11.65 22.01
CA MET A 1 -2.50 12.59 21.20
C MET A 1 -2.13 11.85 19.93
N ASP A 2 -2.94 12.03 18.88
CA ASP A 2 -2.80 11.37 17.58
C ASP A 2 -1.58 11.89 16.86
N THR A 3 -0.47 11.14 16.89
CA THR A 3 0.72 11.52 16.15
C THR A 3 0.74 10.76 14.83
N ARG A 4 -0.19 11.13 13.95
CA ARG A 4 -0.23 10.67 12.56
C ARG A 4 1.02 11.16 11.83
N LEU A 5 1.91 10.23 11.46
CA LEU A 5 3.07 10.52 10.62
C LEU A 5 2.72 10.17 9.16
N SER A 6 2.69 11.19 8.31
CA SER A 6 2.52 11.05 6.86
C SER A 6 3.64 11.84 6.19
N ILE A 7 4.52 11.14 5.48
CA ILE A 7 5.59 11.75 4.69
C ILE A 7 5.14 11.70 3.23
N SER A 8 5.07 12.85 2.57
CA SER A 8 4.76 12.95 1.15
C SER A 8 5.90 13.65 0.43
N ASN A 9 6.72 12.90 -0.32
CA ASN A 9 7.69 13.49 -1.24
C ASN A 9 6.94 13.96 -2.48
N ARG A 10 7.17 15.21 -2.89
CA ARG A 10 6.79 15.71 -4.22
C ARG A 10 8.04 15.73 -5.09
N ILE A 11 7.81 15.46 -6.37
CA ILE A 11 8.66 15.73 -7.55
C ILE A 11 9.42 14.47 -8.04
N PHE A 12 9.06 14.06 -9.26
CA PHE A 12 9.53 12.94 -10.11
C PHE A 12 8.80 11.60 -10.01
N SER A 13 8.60 10.99 -11.18
CA SER A 13 8.22 9.59 -11.34
C SER A 13 9.35 8.72 -10.80
N ILE A 14 9.08 7.97 -9.73
CA ILE A 14 10.05 7.03 -9.16
C ILE A 14 10.42 5.97 -10.21
N SER A 15 11.70 5.63 -10.29
CA SER A 15 12.19 4.49 -11.05
C SER A 15 11.80 3.18 -10.37
N PHE A 16 11.88 2.07 -11.10
CA PHE A 16 11.63 0.75 -10.54
C PHE A 16 12.60 0.41 -9.40
N SER A 17 13.88 0.78 -9.52
CA SER A 17 14.87 0.59 -8.46
C SER A 17 14.54 1.39 -7.20
N GLU A 18 14.05 2.63 -7.34
CA GLU A 18 13.62 3.44 -6.20
C GLU A 18 12.37 2.87 -5.56
N PHE A 19 11.40 2.39 -6.36
CA PHE A 19 10.22 1.68 -5.85
C PHE A 19 10.60 0.47 -4.99
N VAL A 20 11.50 -0.39 -5.50
CA VAL A 20 11.95 -1.58 -4.77
C VAL A 20 12.68 -1.18 -3.48
N ALA A 21 13.61 -0.23 -3.56
CA ALA A 21 14.36 0.22 -2.39
C ALA A 21 13.43 0.84 -1.32
N MET A 22 12.53 1.74 -1.72
CA MET A 22 11.60 2.40 -0.80
C MET A 22 10.64 1.41 -0.15
N LEU A 23 10.11 0.43 -0.90
CA LEU A 23 9.20 -0.57 -0.34
C LEU A 23 9.93 -1.53 0.60
N GLN A 24 11.18 -1.89 0.30
CA GLN A 24 12.02 -2.69 1.19
C GLN A 24 12.31 -1.94 2.51
N GLU A 25 12.79 -0.70 2.42
CA GLU A 25 13.08 0.14 3.60
C GLU A 25 11.82 0.36 4.46
N PHE A 26 10.67 0.56 3.81
CA PHE A 26 9.41 0.69 4.50
C PHE A 26 9.00 -0.60 5.21
N ASN A 27 9.14 -1.77 4.59
CA ASN A 27 8.86 -3.05 5.24
C ASN A 27 9.76 -3.27 6.47
N GLU A 28 11.05 -3.00 6.37
CA GLU A 28 11.99 -3.09 7.51
C GLU A 28 11.65 -2.10 8.63
N LEU A 29 11.16 -0.90 8.29
CA LEU A 29 10.67 0.07 9.28
C LEU A 29 9.38 -0.42 9.97
N VAL A 30 8.45 -0.99 9.21
CA VAL A 30 7.18 -1.52 9.73
C VAL A 30 7.43 -2.70 10.66
N GLU A 31 8.27 -3.66 10.28
CA GLU A 31 8.65 -4.80 11.13
C GLU A 31 9.29 -4.35 12.44
N ARG A 32 10.20 -3.36 12.38
CA ARG A 32 10.78 -2.76 13.59
C ARG A 32 9.75 -2.06 14.45
N SER A 33 8.80 -1.34 13.83
CA SER A 33 7.76 -0.63 14.56
C SER A 33 6.75 -1.57 15.22
N PHE A 34 6.45 -2.71 14.59
CA PHE A 34 5.53 -3.70 15.14
C PHE A 34 6.22 -4.72 16.05
N GLY A 35 7.55 -4.82 15.99
CA GLY A 35 8.34 -5.76 16.79
C GLY A 35 8.19 -7.22 16.34
N THR A 36 7.75 -7.47 15.10
CA THR A 36 7.47 -8.82 14.59
C THR A 36 7.59 -8.87 13.05
N PRO A 37 7.94 -10.04 12.46
CA PRO A 37 7.93 -10.21 11.01
C PRO A 37 6.56 -9.94 10.39
N CYS A 38 6.57 -9.30 9.23
CA CYS A 38 5.35 -8.92 8.52
C CYS A 38 5.14 -9.74 7.24
N SER A 39 3.88 -9.85 6.82
CA SER A 39 3.48 -10.24 5.48
C SER A 39 3.42 -8.98 4.61
N LEU A 40 3.75 -9.15 3.33
CA LEU A 40 3.64 -8.14 2.30
C LEU A 40 2.63 -8.62 1.28
N GLU A 41 1.79 -7.71 0.79
CA GLU A 41 0.93 -7.94 -0.36
C GLU A 41 1.01 -6.71 -1.26
N ILE A 42 1.51 -6.91 -2.48
CA ILE A 42 1.64 -5.88 -3.51
C ILE A 42 0.59 -6.15 -4.58
N ARG A 43 -0.16 -5.11 -4.95
CA ARG A 43 -1.16 -5.15 -6.03
C ARG A 43 -0.86 -4.03 -7.02
N ALA A 44 -0.84 -4.36 -8.31
CA ALA A 44 -0.77 -3.40 -9.38
C ALA A 44 -2.12 -3.31 -10.10
N MET A 45 -2.54 -2.08 -10.38
CA MET A 45 -3.84 -1.74 -10.95
C MET A 45 -3.70 -0.96 -12.25
N ASP A 46 -4.60 -1.24 -13.19
CA ASP A 46 -4.68 -0.59 -14.50
C ASP A 46 -5.47 0.73 -14.47
N GLN A 47 -6.00 1.09 -13.30
CA GLN A 47 -6.70 2.34 -13.03
C GLN A 47 -6.44 2.81 -11.60
N MET A 48 -6.83 4.05 -11.31
CA MET A 48 -6.78 4.62 -9.97
C MET A 48 -7.69 3.86 -9.02
N LYS A 49 -7.20 3.60 -7.80
CA LYS A 49 -8.04 3.06 -6.72
C LYS A 49 -9.19 4.02 -6.43
N MET A 50 -10.41 3.50 -6.51
CA MET A 50 -11.62 4.21 -6.14
C MET A 50 -11.73 4.27 -4.62
N PHE A 51 -12.08 5.45 -4.10
CA PHE A 51 -12.39 5.66 -2.69
C PHE A 51 -13.59 6.60 -2.57
N SER A 52 -14.37 6.44 -1.50
CA SER A 52 -15.41 7.41 -1.13
C SER A 52 -15.22 7.81 0.33
N THR A 53 -15.30 9.11 0.58
CA THR A 53 -15.37 9.66 1.96
C THR A 53 -16.80 9.88 2.43
N ARG A 54 -17.79 9.59 1.58
CA ARG A 54 -19.22 9.80 1.85
C ARG A 54 -19.99 8.53 1.50
N MET A 55 -20.56 7.89 2.51
CA MET A 55 -21.46 6.76 2.32
C MET A 55 -22.86 7.32 2.04
N PHE A 56 -23.27 7.32 0.77
CA PHE A 56 -24.60 7.76 0.37
C PHE A 56 -25.62 6.61 0.35
N HIS A 57 -25.15 5.36 0.20
CA HIS A 57 -25.94 4.13 0.23
C HIS A 57 -25.10 2.96 0.78
N ASP A 58 -25.75 1.99 1.43
CA ASP A 58 -25.11 0.84 2.07
C ASP A 58 -24.25 0.02 1.09
N ASP A 59 -24.67 -0.10 -0.18
CA ASP A 59 -23.97 -0.91 -1.19
C ASP A 59 -22.80 -0.16 -1.88
N THR A 60 -22.56 1.11 -1.55
CA THR A 60 -21.56 1.93 -2.24
C THR A 60 -20.14 1.39 -2.02
N MET A 61 -19.84 0.89 -0.81
CA MET A 61 -18.52 0.37 -0.48
C MET A 61 -18.25 -0.97 -1.16
N ASP A 62 -19.24 -1.86 -1.20
CA ASP A 62 -19.11 -3.15 -1.87
C ASP A 62 -18.88 -2.98 -3.38
N PHE A 63 -19.57 -2.02 -4.00
CA PHE A 63 -19.34 -1.67 -5.40
C PHE A 63 -17.92 -1.14 -5.63
N ILE A 64 -17.46 -0.22 -4.78
CA ILE A 64 -16.10 0.34 -4.86
C ILE A 64 -15.03 -0.76 -4.70
N ASP A 65 -15.22 -1.67 -3.74
CA ASP A 65 -14.30 -2.77 -3.47
C ASP A 65 -14.26 -3.75 -4.64
N GLU A 66 -15.40 -4.04 -5.26
CA GLU A 66 -15.47 -4.88 -6.45
C GLU A 66 -14.80 -4.22 -7.67
N CYS A 67 -14.99 -2.92 -7.87
CA CYS A 67 -14.29 -2.15 -8.91
C CYS A 67 -12.77 -2.18 -8.71
N ASN A 68 -12.31 -1.92 -7.48
CA ASN A 68 -10.90 -1.98 -7.12
C ASN A 68 -10.32 -3.38 -7.33
N ARG A 69 -11.07 -4.43 -7.00
CA ARG A 69 -10.64 -5.82 -7.18
C ARG A 69 -10.46 -6.16 -8.66
N LYS A 70 -11.38 -5.72 -9.53
CA LYS A 70 -11.29 -5.92 -10.98
C LYS A 70 -10.16 -5.14 -11.63
N ALA A 71 -9.75 -4.02 -11.03
CA ALA A 71 -8.62 -3.23 -11.50
C ALA A 71 -7.26 -3.93 -11.31
N VAL A 72 -7.17 -4.88 -10.37
CA VAL A 72 -5.90 -5.57 -10.06
C VAL A 72 -5.55 -6.54 -11.17
N PHE A 73 -4.52 -6.22 -11.96
CA PHE A 73 -4.01 -7.10 -13.01
C PHE A 73 -2.77 -7.90 -12.57
N PHE A 74 -2.13 -7.51 -11.47
CA PHE A 74 -1.01 -8.26 -10.89
C PHE A 74 -1.03 -8.20 -9.36
N LYS A 75 -0.74 -9.34 -8.72
CA LYS A 75 -0.68 -9.47 -7.27
C LYS A 75 0.47 -10.39 -6.87
N THR A 76 1.27 -9.99 -5.88
CA THR A 76 2.34 -10.82 -5.31
C THR A 76 2.49 -10.56 -3.81
N ALA A 77 3.03 -11.53 -3.08
CA ALA A 77 3.45 -11.36 -1.69
C ALA A 77 4.98 -11.18 -1.55
N ASP A 78 5.70 -11.26 -2.68
CA ASP A 78 7.16 -11.20 -2.75
C ASP A 78 7.58 -10.03 -3.65
N LEU A 79 8.34 -9.10 -3.08
CA LEU A 79 8.88 -7.93 -3.78
C LEU A 79 9.85 -8.33 -4.90
N SER A 80 10.64 -9.39 -4.69
CA SER A 80 11.59 -9.85 -5.72
C SER A 80 10.89 -10.44 -6.94
N ALA A 81 9.64 -10.88 -6.77
CA ALA A 81 8.80 -11.39 -7.85
C ALA A 81 8.03 -10.29 -8.59
N PHE A 82 8.14 -9.01 -8.20
CA PHE A 82 7.47 -7.89 -8.87
C PHE A 82 8.30 -7.42 -10.07
N PRO A 83 7.88 -7.67 -11.32
CA PRO A 83 8.73 -7.38 -12.47
C PRO A 83 8.64 -5.91 -12.90
N ASN A 84 9.73 -5.40 -13.49
CA ASN A 84 9.77 -4.04 -14.06
C ASN A 84 8.64 -3.79 -15.09
N SER A 85 8.25 -4.80 -15.87
CA SER A 85 7.16 -4.67 -16.84
C SER A 85 5.80 -4.41 -16.20
N VAL A 86 5.52 -5.00 -15.04
CA VAL A 86 4.29 -4.72 -14.26
C VAL A 86 4.38 -3.31 -13.69
N PHE A 87 5.55 -2.92 -13.16
CA PHE A 87 5.76 -1.57 -12.68
C PHE A 87 5.45 -0.54 -13.78
N ASP A 88 5.98 -0.71 -14.98
CA ASP A 88 5.80 0.21 -16.10
C ASP A 88 4.34 0.27 -16.60
N ALA A 89 3.62 -0.86 -16.57
CA ALA A 89 2.22 -0.94 -16.99
C ALA A 89 1.22 -0.41 -15.94
N ALA A 90 1.59 -0.37 -14.66
CA ALA A 90 0.69 0.00 -13.58
C ALA A 90 0.36 1.50 -13.58
N ILE A 91 -0.93 1.82 -13.50
CA ILE A 91 -1.40 3.17 -13.20
C ILE A 91 -1.32 3.43 -11.70
N TYR A 92 -1.56 2.41 -10.87
CA TYR A 92 -1.51 2.48 -9.42
C TYR A 92 -0.95 1.19 -8.82
N ILE A 93 -0.17 1.30 -7.76
CA ILE A 93 0.41 0.18 -7.02
C ILE A 93 0.16 0.43 -5.53
N GLU A 94 -0.41 -0.56 -4.86
CA GLU A 94 -0.51 -0.58 -3.39
C GLU A 94 0.31 -1.72 -2.81
N ALA A 95 0.94 -1.46 -1.67
CA ALA A 95 1.54 -2.48 -0.84
C ALA A 95 0.93 -2.42 0.56
N ILE A 96 0.38 -3.55 0.99
CA ILE A 96 -0.21 -3.74 2.32
C ILE A 96 0.77 -4.58 3.11
N ILE A 97 1.15 -4.09 4.29
CA ILE A 97 2.07 -4.79 5.20
C ILE A 97 1.34 -5.02 6.51
N ALA A 98 1.33 -6.27 6.98
CA ALA A 98 0.65 -6.64 8.22
C ALA A 98 1.49 -7.64 9.01
N PRO A 99 1.41 -7.66 10.34
CA PRO A 99 2.04 -8.67 11.17
C PRO A 99 1.61 -10.09 10.77
N LYS A 100 2.58 -11.02 10.62
CA LYS A 100 2.27 -12.44 10.42
C LYS A 100 1.65 -13.04 11.69
N ASP A 101 2.18 -12.63 12.83
CA ASP A 101 1.68 -13.02 14.13
C ASP A 101 0.96 -11.84 14.79
N ARG A 102 -0.38 -11.88 14.70
CA ARG A 102 -1.27 -10.88 15.31
C ARG A 102 -1.33 -10.97 16.83
N GLN A 103 -0.75 -11.99 17.46
CA GLN A 103 -0.65 -12.07 18.92
C GLN A 103 0.55 -11.28 19.46
N LEU A 104 1.60 -11.16 18.65
CA LEU A 104 2.80 -10.39 18.97
C LEU A 104 2.68 -8.89 18.63
N SER A 105 1.65 -8.51 17.88
CA SER A 105 1.32 -7.14 17.49
C SER A 105 -0.09 -6.74 17.90
N HIS A 106 -0.44 -5.47 17.73
CA HIS A 106 -1.83 -5.06 17.90
C HIS A 106 -2.77 -5.73 16.86
N PRO A 107 -4.02 -6.10 17.19
CA PRO A 107 -4.93 -6.81 16.26
C PRO A 107 -5.23 -6.06 14.96
N TYR A 108 -5.10 -4.73 14.99
CA TYR A 108 -5.40 -3.82 13.89
C TYR A 108 -4.13 -3.15 13.31
N ALA A 109 -2.94 -3.63 13.68
CA ALA A 109 -1.70 -3.08 13.14
C ALA A 109 -1.59 -3.40 11.64
N PHE A 110 -1.56 -2.36 10.81
CA PHE A 110 -1.22 -2.48 9.40
C PHE A 110 -0.45 -1.25 8.93
N ALA A 111 0.29 -1.44 7.85
CA ALA A 111 0.93 -0.38 7.12
C ALA A 111 0.53 -0.44 5.65
N HIS A 112 0.51 0.71 5.00
CA HIS A 112 0.09 0.85 3.62
C HIS A 112 1.06 1.78 2.88
N ALA A 113 1.53 1.34 1.73
CA ALA A 113 2.31 2.16 0.81
C ALA A 113 1.60 2.25 -0.54
N GLU A 114 1.53 3.46 -1.10
CA GLU A 114 0.90 3.72 -2.40
C GLU A 114 1.91 4.35 -3.37
N PHE A 115 1.94 3.87 -4.62
CA PHE A 115 2.82 4.35 -5.69
C PHE A 115 2.02 4.47 -7.01
N LYS A 116 2.34 5.48 -7.84
CA LYS A 116 1.71 5.78 -9.16
C LYS A 116 0.20 6.09 -9.14
N GLY A 117 -0.21 7.19 -9.80
CA GLY A 117 -1.60 7.65 -9.87
C GLY A 117 -1.78 9.16 -10.08
N ALA A 118 -3.01 9.65 -10.39
CA ALA A 118 -3.35 11.09 -10.43
C ALA A 118 -2.94 11.79 -9.12
N ARG A 119 -3.02 11.02 -8.04
CA ARG A 119 -2.07 11.03 -6.94
C ARG A 119 -1.72 9.55 -6.67
N PRO A 120 -0.48 9.11 -6.85
CA PRO A 120 0.65 9.93 -6.49
C PRO A 120 1.81 9.94 -7.50
N SER A 121 2.29 11.16 -7.74
CA SER A 121 3.72 11.47 -7.90
C SER A 121 4.43 11.47 -6.53
N GLN A 122 4.02 10.58 -5.61
CA GLN A 122 4.36 10.52 -4.18
C GLN A 122 4.39 9.05 -3.73
N GLY A 123 5.27 8.66 -2.83
CA GLY A 123 5.02 7.48 -2.00
C GLY A 123 4.15 7.94 -0.84
N THR A 124 2.93 7.40 -0.70
CA THR A 124 2.14 7.63 0.53
C THR A 124 2.38 6.47 1.46
N PHE A 125 3.05 6.71 2.58
CA PHE A 125 3.30 5.71 3.61
C PHE A 125 2.41 5.98 4.81
N TYR A 126 1.71 4.93 5.23
CA TYR A 126 0.81 4.94 6.36
C TYR A 126 1.20 3.81 7.30
N LEU A 127 1.27 4.13 8.59
CA LEU A 127 1.42 3.17 9.66
C LEU A 127 0.31 3.47 10.67
N GLN A 128 -0.46 2.47 11.08
CA GLN A 128 -1.36 2.57 12.24
C GLN A 128 -0.74 1.84 13.43
N PRO A 129 0.11 2.50 14.23
CA PRO A 129 0.49 1.99 15.53
C PRO A 129 -0.58 2.41 16.55
N GLN A 130 -1.44 1.47 16.93
CA GLN A 130 -2.44 1.56 18.03
C GLN A 130 -3.74 2.36 17.78
N ASP A 131 -4.84 1.74 18.22
CA ASP A 131 -5.77 2.31 19.19
C ASP A 131 -5.73 1.40 20.42
#